data_AF-A0A7S1LHY7-F1
#
_entry.id   AF-A0A7S1LHY7-F1
#
_cell.length_a   1.000
_cell.length_b   1.000
_cell.length_c   1.000
_cell.angle_alpha   90.00
_cell.angle_beta   90.00
_cell.angle_gamma   90.00
#
_symmetry.space_group_name_H-M   'P 1'
#
loop_
_entity.id
_entity.type
_entity.pdbx_description
1 polymer ?
#
loop_
_entity_poly.entity_id
_entity_poly.type
_entity_poly.pdbx_seq_one_letter_code
_entity_poly.pdbx_strand_id
1 'polypeptide(L)'
;ARVTNNKAEMRHSSSGGSATLEERGPDTERGVHRSQSILPDGERVFRLSESCVQAEPSSLNNRNYGSPNRIHTTKFTPLTWLPLSLFYQFQRIANIYFLCVAIVVLILGNDSPKNWKSKVFPFVGVLLWTALKDAYEDMNRQRDDQEENRGKTRRYNFTLKAFEEVEWQSVLAGDL
;
A
#
# COMPACT_ATOMS: atom_id res chain seq x y z
N ALA A 1 -12.94 4.57 -27.69
CA ALA A 1 -12.49 3.26 -28.22
C ALA A 1 -12.42 3.34 -29.72
N ARG A 2 -11.23 3.21 -30.31
CA ARG A 2 -11.04 3.19 -31.76
C ARG A 2 -10.42 1.84 -32.11
N VAL A 3 -11.25 0.97 -32.66
CA VAL A 3 -10.86 -0.36 -33.12
C VAL A 3 -10.43 -0.22 -34.58
N THR A 4 -9.22 -0.66 -34.90
CA THR A 4 -8.81 -0.85 -36.29
C THR A 4 -8.33 -2.29 -36.45
N ASN A 5 -9.22 -3.13 -36.94
CA ASN A 5 -8.92 -4.45 -37.49
C ASN A 5 -8.44 -4.25 -38.93
N ASN A 6 -7.24 -4.73 -39.25
CA ASN A 6 -6.80 -4.81 -40.65
C ASN A 6 -6.87 -6.25 -41.15
N LYS A 7 -7.70 -6.38 -42.18
CA LYS A 7 -8.15 -7.55 -42.92
C LYS A 7 -7.10 -7.95 -43.96
N ALA A 8 -6.77 -9.23 -44.03
CA ALA A 8 -5.92 -9.79 -45.06
C ALA A 8 -6.69 -9.90 -46.38
N GLU A 9 -6.11 -9.40 -47.47
CA GLU A 9 -6.53 -9.73 -48.84
C GLU A 9 -5.31 -10.20 -49.63
N MET A 10 -5.39 -11.44 -50.13
CA MET A 10 -4.48 -11.99 -51.14
C MET A 10 -4.90 -11.50 -52.52
N ARG A 11 -3.94 -11.11 -53.36
CA ARG A 11 -4.05 -11.23 -54.83
C ARG A 11 -2.74 -11.70 -55.47
N HIS A 12 -2.94 -12.44 -56.54
CA HIS A 12 -2.07 -13.36 -57.23
C HIS A 12 -1.03 -12.72 -58.18
N SER A 13 0.13 -13.38 -58.22
CA SER A 13 0.88 -13.88 -59.40
C SER A 13 1.43 -12.95 -60.50
N SER A 14 2.75 -13.14 -60.69
CA SER A 14 3.48 -13.43 -61.95
C SER A 14 4.35 -12.38 -62.65
N SER A 15 5.57 -12.87 -62.92
CA SER A 15 6.54 -12.56 -63.98
C SER A 15 7.54 -11.42 -63.69
N GLY A 16 8.84 -11.55 -63.92
CA GLY A 16 9.68 -12.67 -64.32
C GLY A 16 11.13 -12.20 -64.43
N GLY A 17 12.07 -13.13 -64.56
CA GLY A 17 13.35 -12.87 -65.22
C GLY A 17 14.57 -12.51 -64.35
N SER A 18 15.48 -13.48 -64.34
CA SER A 18 16.94 -13.34 -64.49
C SER A 18 17.83 -13.38 -63.24
N ALA A 19 18.89 -14.16 -63.43
CA ALA A 19 19.74 -14.80 -62.45
C ALA A 19 20.85 -13.89 -61.90
N THR A 20 21.32 -14.20 -60.69
CA THR A 20 22.75 -14.20 -60.33
C THR A 20 22.92 -15.02 -59.05
N LEU A 21 23.77 -16.03 -59.13
CA LEU A 21 24.25 -16.84 -58.01
C LEU A 21 25.38 -16.07 -57.32
N GLU A 22 25.22 -15.74 -56.04
CA GLU A 22 26.33 -15.57 -55.11
C GLU A 22 25.99 -16.30 -53.81
N GLU A 23 26.77 -17.34 -53.50
CA GLU A 23 26.76 -18.00 -52.20
C GLU A 23 27.52 -17.16 -51.17
N ARG A 24 26.93 -16.89 -50.00
CA ARG A 24 27.68 -16.70 -48.74
C ARG A 24 26.81 -16.71 -47.47
N GLY A 25 27.03 -17.72 -46.63
CA GLY A 25 27.07 -17.68 -45.15
C GLY A 25 25.83 -17.28 -44.32
N PRO A 26 25.48 -18.02 -43.25
CA PRO A 26 24.53 -17.55 -42.25
C PRO A 26 25.27 -16.58 -41.33
N ASP A 27 24.67 -15.43 -41.04
CA ASP A 27 24.82 -14.69 -39.77
C ASP A 27 24.07 -13.36 -39.92
N THR A 28 22.87 -13.29 -39.34
CA THR A 28 22.32 -11.99 -38.97
C THR A 28 21.72 -12.17 -37.60
N GLU A 29 22.56 -11.88 -36.61
CA GLU A 29 22.15 -11.44 -35.28
C GLU A 29 21.12 -10.33 -35.45
N ARG A 30 19.83 -10.69 -35.46
CA ARG A 30 18.76 -9.72 -35.40
C ARG A 30 18.66 -9.28 -33.96
N GLY A 31 19.53 -8.33 -33.60
CA GLY A 31 19.48 -7.61 -32.35
C GLY A 31 18.05 -7.20 -32.07
N VAL A 32 17.47 -7.78 -31.03
CA VAL A 32 16.22 -7.32 -30.45
C VAL A 32 16.52 -5.94 -29.89
N HIS A 33 16.27 -4.93 -30.72
CA HIS A 33 16.31 -3.53 -30.34
C HIS A 33 15.23 -3.36 -29.25
N ARG A 34 15.63 -3.56 -27.99
CA ARG A 34 14.80 -3.38 -26.80
C ARG A 34 14.54 -1.89 -26.70
N SER A 35 13.53 -1.43 -27.44
CA SER A 35 12.98 -0.09 -27.29
C SER A 35 12.42 -0.01 -25.87
N GLN A 36 13.23 0.54 -24.97
CA GLN A 36 12.76 0.96 -23.66
C GLN A 36 11.75 2.07 -23.93
N SER A 37 10.47 1.73 -23.92
CA SER A 37 9.41 2.72 -23.88
C SER A 37 9.64 3.55 -22.63
N ILE A 38 10.02 4.81 -22.79
CA ILE A 38 10.07 5.78 -21.70
C ILE A 38 8.59 6.01 -21.33
N LEU A 39 8.10 5.26 -20.35
CA LEU A 39 6.78 5.51 -19.78
C LEU A 39 6.88 6.84 -19.01
N PRO A 40 5.86 7.72 -19.13
CA PRO A 40 5.69 8.85 -18.22
C PRO A 40 5.75 8.38 -16.76
N ASP A 41 6.25 9.24 -15.87
CA ASP A 41 6.41 8.91 -14.47
C ASP A 41 5.05 8.56 -13.84
N GLY A 42 4.90 7.31 -13.39
CA GLY A 42 3.67 6.76 -12.83
C GLY A 42 2.79 5.92 -13.79
N GLU A 43 3.07 5.89 -15.10
CA GLU A 43 2.39 4.95 -16.00
C GLU A 43 2.96 3.54 -15.86
N ARG A 44 2.08 2.52 -15.98
CA ARG A 44 2.46 1.11 -15.99
C ARG A 44 1.88 0.43 -17.22
N VAL A 45 2.69 -0.38 -17.89
CA VAL A 45 2.23 -1.22 -19.01
C VAL A 45 2.32 -2.68 -18.59
N PHE A 46 1.19 -3.38 -18.70
CA PHE A 46 1.15 -4.83 -18.51
C PHE A 46 1.36 -5.50 -19.87
N ARG A 47 2.48 -6.19 -20.04
CA ARG A 47 2.67 -7.09 -21.19
C ARG A 47 2.10 -8.45 -20.85
N LEU A 48 1.10 -8.86 -21.62
CA LEU A 48 0.57 -10.21 -21.60
C LEU A 48 1.40 -11.04 -22.59
N SER A 49 2.09 -12.06 -22.11
CA SER A 49 2.73 -13.11 -22.91
C SER A 49 2.07 -14.45 -22.61
N GLU A 50 2.16 -15.42 -23.52
CA GLU A 50 1.61 -16.77 -23.33
C GLU A 50 2.11 -17.46 -22.06
N SER A 51 3.23 -17.00 -21.50
CA SER A 51 3.88 -17.60 -20.32
C SER A 51 4.15 -16.62 -19.17
N CYS A 52 3.81 -15.33 -19.28
CA CYS A 52 3.95 -14.40 -18.16
C CYS A 52 3.12 -13.12 -18.35
N VAL A 53 2.67 -12.54 -17.25
CA VAL A 53 2.25 -11.14 -17.19
C VAL A 53 3.37 -10.35 -16.53
N GLN A 54 3.93 -9.38 -17.27
CA GLN A 54 4.99 -8.51 -16.77
C GLN A 54 4.50 -7.08 -16.73
N ALA A 55 4.49 -6.48 -15.53
CA ALA A 55 4.36 -5.04 -15.37
C ALA A 55 5.72 -4.38 -15.66
N GLU A 56 5.75 -3.46 -16.62
CA GLU A 56 6.89 -2.59 -16.90
C GLU A 56 6.66 -1.19 -16.29
N PRO A 57 7.66 -0.60 -15.61
CA PRO A 57 8.96 -1.18 -15.29
C PRO A 57 8.93 -2.14 -14.09
N SER A 58 9.66 -3.26 -14.18
CA SER A 58 9.73 -4.29 -13.14
C SER A 58 10.32 -3.78 -11.81
N SER A 59 11.03 -2.65 -11.86
CA SER A 59 11.54 -1.94 -10.69
C SER A 59 10.45 -1.52 -9.72
N LEU A 60 9.21 -1.29 -10.20
CA LEU A 60 8.08 -0.90 -9.36
C LEU A 60 7.44 -2.06 -8.57
N ASN A 61 7.81 -3.30 -8.86
CA ASN A 61 7.45 -4.46 -8.05
C ASN A 61 8.58 -4.90 -7.12
N ASN A 62 9.74 -4.23 -7.19
CA ASN A 62 10.82 -4.49 -6.25
C ASN A 62 10.37 -4.07 -4.84
N ARG A 63 10.71 -4.87 -3.83
CA ARG A 63 10.32 -4.71 -2.42
C ARG A 63 10.69 -3.35 -1.82
N ASN A 64 11.59 -2.62 -2.49
CA ASN A 64 12.06 -1.29 -2.10
C ASN A 64 11.36 -0.11 -2.82
N TYR A 65 10.56 -0.36 -3.87
CA TYR A 65 9.89 0.68 -4.68
C TYR A 65 8.43 0.38 -5.04
N GLY A 66 7.93 -0.83 -4.75
CA GLY A 66 6.51 -1.16 -4.81
C GLY A 66 5.82 -0.93 -3.48
N SER A 67 4.64 -0.30 -3.50
CA SER A 67 3.77 -0.29 -2.31
C SER A 67 3.34 -1.74 -2.04
N PRO A 68 3.66 -2.30 -0.87
CA PRO A 68 3.15 -3.63 -0.51
C PRO A 68 1.62 -3.57 -0.47
N ASN A 69 0.95 -4.68 -0.80
CA ASN A 69 -0.50 -4.82 -0.66
C ASN A 69 -0.90 -5.01 0.82
N ARG A 70 -0.40 -4.12 1.69
CA ARG A 70 -0.60 -4.20 3.13
C ARG A 70 -1.44 -3.02 3.58
N ILE A 71 -2.60 -3.32 4.14
CA ILE A 71 -3.47 -2.34 4.79
C ILE A 71 -2.93 -2.08 6.19
N HIS A 72 -2.79 -0.81 6.56
CA HIS A 72 -2.42 -0.41 7.91
C HIS A 72 -3.25 0.79 8.31
N THR A 73 -4.27 0.54 9.12
CA THR A 73 -5.20 1.56 9.62
C THR A 73 -4.79 2.10 10.99
N THR A 74 -3.85 1.43 11.64
CA THR A 74 -3.48 1.75 13.03
C THR A 74 -2.59 2.97 13.09
N LYS A 75 -2.97 3.91 13.95
CA LYS A 75 -2.31 5.22 14.03
C LYS A 75 -1.28 5.28 15.14
N PHE A 76 -1.35 4.38 16.11
CA PHE A 76 -0.55 4.44 17.32
C PHE A 76 0.33 3.20 17.50
N THR A 77 1.54 3.42 18.01
CA THR A 77 2.37 2.36 18.58
C THR A 77 2.00 2.27 20.07
N PRO A 78 2.02 1.08 20.72
CA PRO A 78 1.61 0.95 22.12
C PRO A 78 2.31 1.92 23.09
N LEU A 79 3.54 2.33 22.75
CA LEU A 79 4.35 3.28 23.52
C LEU A 79 3.98 4.76 23.27
N THR A 80 3.51 5.11 22.08
CA THR A 80 3.18 6.50 21.69
C THR A 80 1.70 6.84 21.87
N TRP A 81 0.88 5.83 22.15
CA TRP A 81 -0.56 5.96 22.25
C TRP A 81 -1.01 6.93 23.36
N LEU A 82 -0.45 6.82 24.58
CA LEU A 82 -0.84 7.68 25.70
C LEU A 82 -0.49 9.17 25.51
N PRO A 83 0.78 9.55 25.21
CA PRO A 83 1.13 10.96 25.03
C PRO A 83 0.39 11.60 23.84
N LEU A 84 0.12 10.83 22.78
CA LEU A 84 -0.57 11.33 21.60
C LEU A 84 -2.09 11.42 21.80
N SER A 85 -2.71 10.45 22.48
CA SER A 85 -4.13 10.52 22.88
C SER A 85 -4.37 11.71 23.82
N LEU A 86 -3.50 11.92 24.81
CA LEU A 86 -3.57 13.10 25.68
C LEU A 86 -3.41 14.41 24.89
N PHE A 87 -2.47 14.48 23.96
CA PHE A 87 -2.29 15.67 23.12
C PHE A 87 -3.59 16.02 22.36
N TYR A 88 -4.23 15.02 21.72
CA TYR A 88 -5.51 15.23 21.03
C TYR A 88 -6.65 15.59 21.98
N GLN A 89 -6.68 15.01 23.18
CA GLN A 89 -7.67 15.38 24.19
C GLN A 89 -7.48 16.84 24.64
N PHE A 90 -6.25 17.32 24.83
CA PHE A 90 -5.96 18.69 25.26
C PHE A 90 -6.15 19.74 24.15
N GLN A 91 -6.34 19.38 22.89
CA GLN A 91 -6.77 20.33 21.85
C GLN A 91 -8.22 20.81 22.05
N ARG A 92 -9.03 20.12 22.87
CA ARG A 92 -10.38 20.59 23.21
C ARG A 92 -10.33 21.62 24.33
N ILE A 93 -10.88 22.80 24.07
CA ILE A 93 -10.95 23.94 25.02
C ILE A 93 -11.53 23.51 26.39
N ALA A 94 -12.51 22.60 26.42
CA ALA A 94 -13.07 22.07 27.66
C ALA A 94 -12.03 21.35 28.54
N ASN A 95 -11.16 20.54 27.94
CA ASN A 95 -10.12 19.80 28.68
C ASN A 95 -9.03 20.75 29.19
N ILE A 96 -8.72 21.82 28.44
CA ILE A 96 -7.82 22.89 28.89
C ILE A 96 -8.44 23.64 30.08
N TYR A 97 -9.73 23.98 30.02
CA TYR A 97 -10.42 24.66 31.12
C TYR A 97 -10.35 23.83 32.41
N PHE A 98 -10.69 22.55 32.36
CA PHE A 98 -10.61 21.67 33.52
C PHE A 98 -9.18 21.49 34.03
N LEU A 99 -8.18 21.47 33.13
CA LEU A 99 -6.77 21.42 33.50
C LEU A 99 -6.35 22.68 34.26
N CYS A 100 -6.70 23.87 33.77
CA CYS A 100 -6.40 25.13 34.45
C CYS A 100 -7.06 25.19 35.83
N VAL A 101 -8.33 24.77 35.94
CA VAL A 101 -9.05 24.70 37.21
C VAL A 101 -8.38 23.68 38.16
N ALA A 102 -7.94 22.54 37.65
CA ALA A 102 -7.23 21.54 38.44
C ALA A 102 -5.89 22.07 38.96
N ILE A 103 -5.11 22.78 38.14
CA ILE A 103 -3.84 23.41 38.53
C ILE A 103 -4.07 24.49 39.59
N VAL A 104 -5.03 25.39 39.39
CA VAL A 104 -5.36 26.45 40.36
C VAL A 104 -5.78 25.84 41.70
N VAL A 105 -6.58 24.76 41.69
CA VAL A 105 -7.00 24.05 42.90
C VAL A 105 -5.84 23.32 43.57
N LEU A 106 -4.87 22.82 42.80
CA LEU A 106 -3.68 22.15 43.33
C LEU A 106 -2.73 23.14 44.02
N ILE A 107 -2.55 24.33 43.45
CA ILE A 107 -1.72 25.40 44.01
C ILE A 107 -2.38 26.02 45.25
N LEU A 108 -3.69 26.32 45.19
CA LEU A 108 -4.44 26.91 46.30
C LEU A 108 -4.87 25.88 47.37
N GLY A 109 -4.63 24.59 47.13
CA GLY A 109 -5.11 23.48 47.96
C GLY A 109 -4.43 23.37 49.32
N ASN A 110 -3.31 24.06 49.56
CA ASN A 110 -2.64 24.08 50.85
C ASN A 110 -3.37 24.96 51.90
N ASP A 111 -4.12 25.97 51.47
CA ASP A 111 -4.76 26.95 52.37
C ASP A 111 -6.31 26.88 52.37
N SER A 112 -6.90 25.92 51.65
CA SER A 112 -8.35 25.86 51.44
C SER A 112 -9.01 24.68 52.17
N PRO A 113 -10.17 24.87 52.85
CA PRO A 113 -10.93 23.77 53.47
C PRO A 113 -11.58 22.80 52.46
N LYS A 114 -11.37 22.98 51.15
CA LYS A 114 -11.98 22.19 50.08
C LYS A 114 -10.98 21.18 49.52
N ASN A 115 -11.27 19.89 49.70
CA ASN A 115 -10.43 18.78 49.25
C ASN A 115 -10.08 18.87 47.75
N TRP A 116 -8.84 19.22 47.42
CA TRP A 116 -8.32 19.27 46.05
C TRP A 116 -8.49 17.94 45.30
N LYS A 117 -8.37 16.83 46.05
CA LYS A 117 -8.53 15.45 45.56
C LYS A 117 -9.87 15.23 44.84
N SER A 118 -10.95 15.83 45.34
CA SER A 118 -12.31 15.62 44.79
C SER A 118 -12.50 16.22 43.39
N LYS A 119 -11.64 17.15 42.95
CA LYS A 119 -11.69 17.72 41.60
C LYS A 119 -10.71 17.05 40.65
N VAL A 120 -9.50 16.76 41.12
CA VAL A 120 -8.43 16.18 40.30
C VAL A 120 -8.72 14.72 39.96
N PHE A 121 -9.21 13.94 40.93
CA PHE A 121 -9.46 12.51 40.75
C PHE A 121 -10.46 12.20 39.62
N PRO A 122 -11.68 12.77 39.58
CA PRO A 122 -12.61 12.48 38.48
C PRO A 122 -12.09 12.97 37.13
N PHE A 123 -11.37 14.11 37.08
CA PHE A 123 -10.81 14.63 35.83
C PHE A 123 -9.75 13.71 35.24
N VAL A 124 -8.77 13.29 36.05
CA VAL A 124 -7.73 12.34 35.63
C VAL A 124 -8.34 10.99 35.27
N GLY A 125 -9.33 10.52 36.04
CA GLY A 125 -10.05 9.29 35.75
C GLY A 125 -10.71 9.30 34.37
N VAL A 126 -11.37 10.39 33.99
CA VAL A 126 -11.98 10.54 32.66
C VAL A 126 -10.91 10.55 31.55
N LEU A 127 -9.82 11.31 31.71
CA LEU A 127 -8.73 11.33 30.73
C LEU A 127 -8.13 9.93 30.52
N LEU A 128 -7.82 9.23 31.62
CA LEU A 128 -7.29 7.87 31.58
C LEU A 128 -8.28 6.89 30.96
N TRP A 129 -9.58 7.00 31.26
CA TRP A 129 -10.61 6.13 30.69
C TRP A 129 -10.78 6.33 29.18
N THR A 130 -10.89 7.58 28.74
CA THR A 130 -10.97 7.92 27.31
C THR A 130 -9.73 7.42 26.58
N ALA A 131 -8.57 7.65 27.20
CA ALA A 131 -7.34 7.17 26.64
C ALA A 131 -7.39 5.62 26.54
N LEU A 132 -7.56 4.89 27.63
CA LEU A 132 -7.56 3.43 27.62
C LEU A 132 -8.52 2.83 26.57
N LYS A 133 -9.69 3.44 26.38
CA LYS A 133 -10.63 3.06 25.34
C LYS A 133 -10.05 3.22 23.94
N ASP A 134 -9.44 4.37 23.63
CA ASP A 134 -8.77 4.61 22.36
C ASP A 134 -7.65 3.59 22.11
N ALA A 135 -6.90 3.21 23.16
CA ALA A 135 -5.83 2.21 23.09
C ALA A 135 -6.36 0.83 22.71
N TYR A 136 -7.44 0.42 23.39
CA TYR A 136 -8.08 -0.85 23.17
C TYR A 136 -8.64 -0.95 21.76
N GLU A 137 -9.29 0.11 21.29
CA GLU A 137 -9.83 0.18 19.93
C GLU A 137 -8.73 0.09 18.87
N ASP A 138 -7.62 0.82 19.05
CA ASP A 138 -6.51 0.77 18.09
C ASP A 138 -5.84 -0.62 18.08
N MET A 139 -5.75 -1.30 19.24
CA MET A 139 -5.25 -2.67 19.29
C MET A 139 -6.19 -3.67 18.59
N ASN A 140 -7.52 -3.47 18.66
CA ASN A 140 -8.44 -4.30 17.89
C ASN A 140 -8.22 -4.11 16.39
N ARG A 141 -8.08 -2.85 15.94
CA ARG A 141 -7.77 -2.55 14.54
C ARG A 141 -6.47 -3.19 14.08
N GLN A 142 -5.46 -3.28 14.95
CA GLN A 142 -4.21 -3.99 14.61
C GLN A 142 -4.43 -5.48 14.34
N ARG A 143 -5.38 -6.10 15.04
CA ARG A 143 -5.74 -7.51 14.82
C ARG A 143 -6.53 -7.65 13.52
N ASP A 144 -7.54 -6.79 13.32
CA ASP A 144 -8.37 -6.78 12.12
C ASP A 144 -7.50 -6.57 10.86
N ASP A 145 -6.58 -5.60 10.89
CA ASP A 145 -5.61 -5.36 9.81
C ASP A 145 -4.73 -6.61 9.56
N GLN A 146 -4.30 -7.31 10.62
CA GLN A 146 -3.48 -8.51 10.47
C GLN A 146 -4.25 -9.68 9.86
N GLU A 147 -5.50 -9.86 10.25
CA GLU A 147 -6.37 -10.89 9.70
C GLU A 147 -6.62 -10.67 8.21
N GLU A 148 -6.95 -9.43 7.82
CA GLU A 148 -7.17 -9.07 6.41
C GLU A 148 -5.89 -9.25 5.58
N ASN A 149 -4.75 -8.74 6.06
CA ASN A 149 -3.48 -8.85 5.35
C ASN A 149 -2.99 -10.31 5.18
N ARG A 150 -3.34 -11.18 6.13
CA ARG A 150 -3.02 -12.62 6.10
C ARG A 150 -4.12 -13.45 5.42
N GLY A 151 -5.18 -12.82 4.96
CA GLY A 151 -6.24 -13.44 4.18
C GLY A 151 -5.64 -14.24 3.02
N LYS A 152 -6.16 -15.44 2.78
CA LYS A 152 -5.65 -16.32 1.73
C LYS A 152 -6.29 -15.97 0.39
N THR A 153 -5.47 -15.89 -0.63
CA THR A 153 -5.89 -15.69 -2.02
C THR A 153 -5.08 -16.57 -2.95
N ARG A 154 -5.52 -16.71 -4.19
CA ARG A 154 -4.84 -17.51 -5.20
C ARG A 154 -4.15 -16.59 -6.18
N ARG A 155 -2.88 -16.86 -6.44
CA ARG A 155 -2.08 -16.23 -7.49
C ARG A 155 -1.67 -17.27 -8.52
N TYR A 156 -1.69 -16.92 -9.79
CA TYR A 156 -1.21 -17.76 -10.86
C TYR A 156 0.33 -17.76 -10.91
N ASN A 157 0.92 -18.93 -10.68
CA ASN A 157 2.35 -19.14 -10.81
C ASN A 157 2.67 -19.59 -12.24
N PHE A 158 3.29 -18.72 -13.02
CA PHE A 158 3.65 -18.99 -14.41
C PHE A 158 4.69 -20.11 -14.59
N THR A 159 5.56 -20.33 -13.60
CA THR A 159 6.58 -21.38 -13.64
C THR A 159 5.95 -22.76 -13.48
N LEU A 160 5.01 -22.88 -12.54
CA LEU A 160 4.31 -24.12 -12.25
C LEU A 160 3.04 -24.31 -13.10
N LYS A 161 2.62 -23.27 -13.84
CA LYS A 161 1.36 -23.19 -14.59
C LYS A 161 0.12 -23.53 -13.73
N ALA A 162 0.17 -23.17 -12.45
CA ALA A 162 -0.87 -23.51 -11.47
C ALA A 162 -1.13 -22.34 -10.54
N PHE A 163 -2.33 -22.31 -9.94
CA PHE A 163 -2.65 -21.36 -8.88
C PHE A 163 -2.02 -21.82 -7.56
N GLU A 164 -1.22 -20.95 -6.96
CA GLU A 164 -0.68 -21.11 -5.62
C GLU A 164 -1.45 -20.26 -4.62
N GLU A 165 -1.55 -20.72 -3.38
CA GLU A 165 -2.19 -19.97 -2.30
C GLU A 165 -1.17 -19.06 -1.64
N VAL A 166 -1.46 -17.76 -1.64
CA VAL A 166 -0.63 -16.70 -1.06
C VAL A 166 -1.46 -15.85 -0.10
N GLU A 167 -0.77 -15.13 0.78
CA GLU A 167 -1.40 -14.13 1.62
C GLU A 167 -1.69 -12.87 0.79
N TRP A 168 -2.78 -12.16 1.11
CA TRP A 168 -3.16 -10.91 0.46
C TRP A 168 -2.01 -9.90 0.39
N GLN A 169 -1.26 -9.76 1.50
CA GLN A 169 -0.11 -8.87 1.57
C GLN A 169 1.06 -9.21 0.63
N SER A 170 1.08 -10.43 0.10
CA SER A 170 2.14 -10.93 -0.79
C SER A 170 1.80 -10.75 -2.28
N VAL A 171 0.59 -10.31 -2.61
CA VAL A 171 0.16 -10.04 -3.98
C VAL A 171 0.76 -8.73 -4.48
N LEU A 172 1.33 -8.75 -5.68
CA LEU A 172 1.93 -7.60 -6.33
C LEU A 172 1.12 -7.14 -7.54
N ALA A 173 1.32 -5.89 -7.96
CA ALA A 173 0.66 -5.37 -9.15
C ALA A 173 1.14 -6.13 -10.41
N GLY A 174 0.20 -6.75 -11.13
CA GLY A 174 0.49 -7.58 -12.31
C GLY A 174 0.49 -9.08 -12.02
N ASP A 175 0.26 -9.50 -10.77
CA ASP A 175 -0.09 -10.88 -10.45
C ASP A 175 -1.52 -11.17 -10.96
N LEU A 176 -1.71 -12.38 -11.53
CA LEU A 176 -3.01 -12.91 -11.97
C LEU A 176 -3.60 -13.87 -10.94
#